data_AF-A0A921ZXX8-F1
#
_entry.id   AF-A0A921ZXX8-F1
#
_cell.length_a   1.000
_cell.length_b   1.000
_cell.length_c   1.000
_cell.angle_alpha   90.00
_cell.angle_beta   90.00
_cell.angle_gamma   90.00
#
_symmetry.space_group_name_H-M   'P 1'
#
loop_
_entity.id
_entity.type
_entity.pdbx_description
1 polymer ?
#
loop_
_entity_poly.entity_id
_entity_poly.type
_entity_poly.pdbx_seq_one_letter_code
_entity_poly.pdbx_strand_id
1 'polypeptide(L)'
;MERVCLLPRKTLADLVKYALWLLECSHDSGRCHATMFFGLSFQFRVILEEFDNQDGLRKLYNVISTLPILGSDEEESRVSDDETCAARQIVRHVCVALRRYLEAHLRLRAAQVARQHGDNVPEPPSYKASKSSPEEIQEQIELLQSVAWSRWAPVDELVELGGVSLLLQVVGYAYEWNFNGRSETVRSALDVVSVCCVAPRVQLLLTEKIDMRDEDLTTGVNIVLNAADGDIVPEPEVQKAALNVLVNCVCAPVHRAGSSTSRFSITGSSKKKTALKSYEDIIQKVWESVRTNNGIMVLLALMMVKSPITDADRLRGLACRALAGLARCPTVRQIISKLPLFTTSQIQVLMRDPILQEKRQEHVMFQKYALELLERVSGKSKHMGAEFETSLANIHRANVVAQTRINYNERQLLQLVAAHLSARGLAESAATLQREA
;
A
#
# COMPACT_ATOMS: atom_id res chain seq x y z
N MET A 1 -1.02 -27.53 -4.18
CA MET A 1 0.21 -26.85 -3.71
C MET A 1 0.66 -27.28 -2.32
N GLU A 2 -0.16 -27.26 -1.27
CA GLU A 2 0.31 -27.70 0.08
C GLU A 2 0.93 -29.12 0.06
N ARG A 3 0.32 -30.07 -0.66
CA ARG A 3 0.88 -31.42 -0.85
C ARG A 3 2.23 -31.42 -1.59
N VAL A 4 2.42 -30.51 -2.55
CA VAL A 4 3.70 -30.35 -3.27
C VAL A 4 4.75 -29.83 -2.31
N CYS A 5 4.40 -28.85 -1.45
CA CYS A 5 5.29 -28.27 -0.44
C CYS A 5 5.72 -29.25 0.67
N LEU A 6 5.10 -30.44 0.74
CA LEU A 6 5.48 -31.53 1.64
C LEU A 6 6.47 -32.53 1.02
N LEU A 7 6.80 -32.37 -0.28
CA LEU A 7 7.76 -33.23 -0.95
C LEU A 7 9.18 -33.04 -0.36
N PRO A 8 10.09 -34.02 -0.55
CA PRO A 8 11.47 -33.90 -0.10
C PRO A 8 12.15 -32.62 -0.63
N ARG A 9 13.01 -32.01 0.19
CA ARG A 9 13.70 -30.74 -0.16
C ARG A 9 14.37 -30.78 -1.53
N LYS A 10 15.03 -31.89 -1.88
CA LYS A 10 15.66 -32.07 -3.20
C LYS A 10 14.66 -31.96 -4.34
N THR A 11 13.48 -32.59 -4.21
CA THR A 11 12.41 -32.53 -5.21
C THR A 11 11.84 -31.12 -5.34
N LEU A 12 11.70 -30.38 -4.24
CA LEU A 12 11.30 -28.97 -4.26
C LEU A 12 12.34 -28.09 -4.94
N ALA A 13 13.62 -28.30 -4.64
CA ALA A 13 14.73 -27.60 -5.28
C ALA A 13 14.75 -27.85 -6.80
N ASP A 14 14.61 -29.10 -7.23
CA ASP A 14 14.56 -29.47 -8.65
C ASP A 14 13.32 -28.87 -9.35
N LEU A 15 12.16 -28.82 -8.67
CA LEU A 15 10.95 -28.19 -9.18
C LEU A 15 11.15 -26.69 -9.40
N VAL A 16 11.68 -25.98 -8.40
CA VAL A 16 11.94 -24.54 -8.48
C VAL A 16 13.00 -24.27 -9.54
N LYS A 17 14.07 -25.07 -9.61
CA LYS A 17 15.11 -24.97 -10.63
C LYS A 17 14.54 -25.09 -12.03
N TYR A 18 13.65 -26.06 -12.25
CA TYR A 18 13.00 -26.24 -13.55
C TYR A 18 12.08 -25.06 -13.91
N ALA A 19 11.30 -24.57 -12.96
CA ALA A 19 10.45 -23.39 -13.18
C ALA A 19 11.28 -22.12 -13.44
N LEU A 20 12.42 -21.94 -12.77
CA LEU A 20 13.36 -20.84 -13.03
C LEU A 20 14.01 -20.97 -14.41
N TRP A 21 14.37 -22.18 -14.83
CA TRP A 21 14.88 -22.43 -16.18
C TRP A 21 13.83 -22.04 -17.25
N LEU A 22 12.55 -22.33 -17.01
CA LEU A 22 11.46 -21.89 -17.91
C LEU A 22 11.32 -20.37 -18.01
N LEU A 23 11.66 -19.59 -16.97
CA LEU A 23 11.69 -18.12 -17.05
C LEU A 23 12.80 -17.61 -17.99
N GLU A 24 13.92 -18.32 -18.06
CA GLU A 24 15.06 -17.93 -18.90
C GLU A 24 14.94 -18.44 -20.35
N CYS A 25 14.19 -19.53 -20.56
CA CYS A 25 13.95 -20.12 -21.88
C CYS A 25 13.28 -19.16 -22.86
N SER A 26 13.51 -19.33 -24.17
CA SER A 26 13.02 -18.44 -25.23
C SER A 26 11.52 -18.56 -25.54
N HIS A 27 10.81 -19.55 -25.01
CA HIS A 27 9.40 -19.76 -25.35
C HIS A 27 8.48 -18.97 -24.41
N ASP A 28 7.75 -17.98 -24.94
CA ASP A 28 6.92 -17.06 -24.15
C ASP A 28 5.88 -17.77 -23.27
N SER A 29 5.24 -18.82 -23.80
CA SER A 29 4.32 -19.64 -23.00
C SER A 29 4.99 -20.26 -21.77
N GLY A 30 6.23 -20.74 -21.89
CA GLY A 30 6.99 -21.29 -20.75
C GLY A 30 7.26 -20.22 -19.68
N ARG A 31 7.72 -19.04 -20.11
CA ARG A 31 7.95 -17.89 -19.22
C ARG A 31 6.69 -17.45 -18.50
N CYS A 32 5.58 -17.35 -19.24
CA CYS A 32 4.29 -16.94 -18.70
C CYS A 32 3.79 -17.92 -17.63
N HIS A 33 3.74 -19.22 -17.93
CA HIS A 33 3.27 -20.23 -16.99
C HIS A 33 4.18 -20.37 -15.77
N ALA A 34 5.50 -20.24 -15.95
CA ALA A 34 6.44 -20.22 -14.82
C ALA A 34 6.24 -18.99 -13.92
N THR A 35 6.03 -17.82 -14.51
CA THR A 35 5.74 -16.58 -13.76
C THR A 35 4.44 -16.72 -12.95
N MET A 36 3.39 -17.26 -13.56
CA MET A 36 2.12 -17.53 -12.88
C MET A 36 2.29 -18.56 -11.76
N PHE A 37 3.05 -19.62 -12.00
CA PHE A 37 3.36 -20.64 -10.99
C PHE A 37 4.03 -20.01 -9.77
N PHE A 38 5.08 -19.20 -9.95
CA PHE A 38 5.74 -18.51 -8.85
C PHE A 38 4.81 -17.54 -8.14
N GLY A 39 4.07 -16.71 -8.87
CA GLY A 39 3.09 -15.80 -8.29
C GLY A 39 2.03 -16.51 -7.44
N LEU A 40 1.59 -17.72 -7.80
CA LEU A 40 0.67 -18.52 -6.99
C LEU A 40 1.36 -19.24 -5.81
N SER A 41 2.67 -19.44 -5.89
CA SER A 41 3.44 -20.25 -4.96
C SER A 41 4.16 -19.46 -3.87
N PHE A 42 4.40 -18.16 -4.05
CA PHE A 42 5.08 -17.32 -3.03
C PHE A 42 4.37 -17.24 -1.68
N GLN A 43 3.08 -17.55 -1.62
CA GLN A 43 2.34 -17.68 -0.37
C GLN A 43 2.82 -18.88 0.49
N PHE A 44 3.63 -19.79 -0.05
CA PHE A 44 4.23 -20.91 0.65
C PHE A 44 5.71 -20.63 0.92
N ARG A 45 6.08 -20.49 2.20
CA ARG A 45 7.43 -20.09 2.60
C ARG A 45 8.52 -21.01 2.03
N VAL A 46 8.26 -22.32 1.97
CA VAL A 46 9.26 -23.29 1.45
C VAL A 46 9.59 -23.06 -0.03
N ILE A 47 8.63 -22.61 -0.84
CA ILE A 47 8.89 -22.27 -2.25
C ILE A 47 9.57 -20.91 -2.36
N LEU A 48 9.16 -19.94 -1.54
CA LEU A 48 9.77 -18.61 -1.47
C LEU A 48 11.27 -18.70 -1.14
N GLU A 49 11.62 -19.45 -0.07
CA GLU A 49 13.02 -19.66 0.34
C GLU A 49 13.84 -20.35 -0.76
N GLU A 50 13.27 -21.34 -1.45
CA GLU A 50 13.97 -22.04 -2.53
C GLU A 50 14.14 -21.16 -3.78
N PHE A 51 13.19 -20.28 -4.07
CA PHE A 51 13.30 -19.29 -5.13
C PHE A 51 14.44 -18.30 -4.86
N ASP A 52 14.55 -17.79 -3.62
CA ASP A 52 15.65 -16.91 -3.23
C ASP A 52 17.02 -17.61 -3.32
N ASN A 53 17.11 -18.86 -2.84
CA ASN A 53 18.34 -19.65 -2.87
C ASN A 53 18.87 -19.92 -4.29
N GLN A 54 18.03 -19.76 -5.30
CA GLN A 54 18.35 -20.02 -6.70
C GLN A 54 18.34 -18.76 -7.57
N ASP A 55 18.56 -17.58 -6.95
CA ASP A 55 18.71 -16.31 -7.67
C ASP A 55 17.46 -15.98 -8.51
N GLY A 56 16.30 -16.30 -7.93
CA GLY A 56 15.01 -16.24 -8.61
C GLY A 56 14.56 -14.81 -8.90
N LEU A 57 14.83 -13.86 -7.99
CA LEU A 57 14.38 -12.47 -8.15
C LEU A 57 15.03 -11.81 -9.37
N ARG A 58 16.35 -11.94 -9.54
CA ARG A 58 17.05 -11.52 -10.76
C ARG A 58 16.48 -12.18 -12.02
N LYS A 59 16.24 -13.50 -11.99
CA LYS A 59 15.67 -14.22 -13.15
C LYS A 59 14.27 -13.73 -13.50
N LEU A 60 13.43 -13.45 -12.50
CA LEU A 60 12.10 -12.89 -12.69
C LEU A 60 12.12 -11.45 -13.21
N TYR A 61 13.04 -10.62 -12.69
CA TYR A 61 13.28 -9.26 -13.19
C TYR A 61 13.68 -9.27 -14.68
N ASN A 62 14.58 -10.17 -15.06
CA ASN A 62 15.07 -10.31 -16.44
C ASN A 62 13.96 -10.66 -17.45
N VAL A 63 12.83 -11.21 -17.01
CA VAL A 63 11.68 -11.51 -17.90
C VAL A 63 11.10 -10.23 -18.50
N ILE A 64 11.14 -9.10 -17.80
CA ILE A 64 10.60 -7.82 -18.28
C ILE A 64 11.69 -6.82 -18.68
N SER A 65 12.86 -6.85 -18.04
CA SER A 65 13.92 -5.85 -18.30
C SER A 65 14.51 -5.94 -19.72
N THR A 66 14.31 -7.05 -20.42
CA THR A 66 14.77 -7.25 -21.80
C THR A 66 13.64 -7.11 -22.83
N LEU A 67 12.43 -6.72 -22.42
CA LEU A 67 11.32 -6.56 -23.34
C LEU A 67 11.49 -5.26 -24.16
N PRO A 68 11.41 -5.30 -25.50
CA PRO A 68 11.56 -4.11 -26.32
C PRO A 68 10.53 -3.01 -26.02
N ILE A 69 9.32 -3.40 -25.58
CA ILE A 69 8.26 -2.48 -25.14
C ILE A 69 8.60 -1.68 -23.86
N LEU A 70 9.73 -1.97 -23.21
CA LEU A 70 10.29 -1.18 -22.10
C LEU A 70 11.67 -0.61 -22.45
N GLY A 71 12.19 -0.92 -23.65
CA GLY A 71 13.45 -0.41 -24.18
C GLY A 71 13.29 0.92 -24.91
N SER A 72 14.21 1.22 -25.82
CA SER A 72 14.19 2.45 -26.64
C SER A 72 13.06 2.45 -27.68
N ASP A 73 12.70 3.63 -28.20
CA ASP A 73 11.68 3.76 -29.26
C ASP A 73 12.05 2.97 -30.53
N GLU A 74 13.35 2.88 -30.85
CA GLU A 74 13.84 2.03 -31.93
C GLU A 74 13.57 0.54 -31.69
N GLU A 75 13.68 0.08 -30.45
CA GLU A 75 13.43 -1.32 -30.09
C GLU A 75 11.94 -1.64 -30.13
N GLU A 76 11.07 -0.74 -29.64
CA GLU A 76 9.62 -0.92 -29.69
C GLU A 76 9.08 -0.90 -31.11
N SER A 77 9.55 0.02 -31.96
CA SER A 77 9.10 0.13 -33.36
C SER A 77 9.38 -1.12 -34.22
N ARG A 78 10.26 -2.02 -33.75
CA ARG A 78 10.60 -3.29 -34.40
C ARG A 78 9.67 -4.44 -33.98
N VAL A 79 8.77 -4.21 -33.02
CA VAL A 79 7.87 -5.23 -32.47
C VAL A 79 6.50 -5.12 -33.14
N SER A 80 5.92 -6.26 -33.54
CA SER A 80 4.56 -6.29 -34.07
C SER A 80 3.51 -6.00 -32.99
N ASP A 81 2.28 -5.65 -33.40
CA ASP A 81 1.17 -5.41 -32.47
C ASP A 81 0.85 -6.65 -31.60
N ASP A 82 0.93 -7.84 -32.18
CA ASP A 82 0.68 -9.11 -31.48
C ASP A 82 1.75 -9.39 -30.40
N GLU A 83 3.02 -9.18 -30.75
CA GLU A 83 4.14 -9.32 -29.81
C GLU A 83 4.09 -8.25 -28.71
N THR A 84 3.64 -7.04 -29.03
CA THR A 84 3.42 -5.96 -28.06
C THR A 84 2.32 -6.34 -27.07
N CYS A 85 1.21 -6.92 -27.55
CA CYS A 85 0.13 -7.40 -26.70
C CYS A 85 0.60 -8.52 -25.76
N ALA A 86 1.37 -9.49 -26.29
CA ALA A 86 1.96 -10.57 -25.50
C ALA A 86 2.92 -10.03 -24.43
N ALA A 87 3.80 -9.10 -24.81
CA ALA A 87 4.74 -8.46 -23.89
C ALA A 87 4.03 -7.72 -22.75
N ARG A 88 2.94 -6.99 -23.02
CA ARG A 88 2.12 -6.36 -21.98
C ARG A 88 1.52 -7.36 -20.99
N GLN A 89 1.08 -8.54 -21.45
CA GLN A 89 0.62 -9.61 -20.55
C GLN A 89 1.78 -10.19 -19.71
N ILE A 90 2.98 -10.34 -20.29
CA ILE A 90 4.17 -10.75 -19.54
C ILE A 90 4.47 -9.74 -18.42
N VAL A 91 4.48 -8.44 -18.73
CA VAL A 91 4.66 -7.37 -17.74
C VAL A 91 3.64 -7.48 -16.62
N ARG A 92 2.35 -7.64 -16.95
CA ARG A 92 1.29 -7.85 -15.96
C ARG A 92 1.60 -9.02 -15.02
N HIS A 93 1.93 -10.20 -15.58
CA HIS A 93 2.20 -11.39 -14.78
C HIS A 93 3.41 -11.20 -13.86
N VAL A 94 4.46 -10.55 -14.34
CA VAL A 94 5.66 -10.28 -13.54
C VAL A 94 5.38 -9.26 -12.44
N CYS A 95 4.66 -8.17 -12.71
CA CYS A 95 4.25 -7.21 -11.68
C CYS A 95 3.42 -7.88 -10.58
N VAL A 96 2.47 -8.75 -10.95
CA VAL A 96 1.67 -9.52 -9.97
C VAL A 96 2.54 -10.49 -9.16
N ALA A 97 3.49 -11.16 -9.80
CA ALA A 97 4.42 -12.08 -9.12
C ALA A 97 5.33 -11.34 -8.14
N LEU A 98 5.93 -10.21 -8.55
CA LEU A 98 6.77 -9.35 -7.71
C LEU A 98 6.00 -8.79 -6.51
N ARG A 99 4.75 -8.38 -6.69
CA ARG A 99 3.88 -7.95 -5.59
C ARG A 99 3.74 -9.05 -4.55
N ARG A 100 3.34 -10.25 -4.99
CA ARG A 100 3.13 -11.39 -4.08
C ARG A 100 4.43 -11.86 -3.41
N TYR A 101 5.54 -11.79 -4.13
CA TYR A 101 6.88 -12.05 -3.60
C TYR A 101 7.21 -11.10 -2.43
N LEU A 102 7.11 -9.79 -2.65
CA LEU A 102 7.43 -8.80 -1.63
C LEU A 102 6.43 -8.78 -0.47
N GLU A 103 5.13 -8.95 -0.71
CA GLU A 103 4.14 -9.11 0.35
C GLU A 103 4.40 -10.35 1.22
N ALA A 104 4.88 -11.45 0.62
CA ALA A 104 5.25 -12.64 1.37
C ALA A 104 6.47 -12.38 2.26
N HIS A 105 7.50 -11.73 1.72
CA HIS A 105 8.67 -11.32 2.52
C HIS A 105 8.33 -10.29 3.60
N LEU A 106 7.45 -9.33 3.31
CA LEU A 106 7.01 -8.30 4.24
C LEU A 106 6.40 -8.95 5.47
N ARG A 107 5.51 -9.93 5.28
CA ARG A 107 4.88 -10.67 6.38
C ARG A 107 5.89 -11.41 7.25
N LEU A 108 6.85 -12.11 6.63
CA LEU A 108 7.91 -12.80 7.38
C LEU A 108 8.76 -11.82 8.18
N ARG A 109 9.09 -10.67 7.57
CA ARG A 109 9.88 -9.62 8.22
C ARG A 109 9.10 -8.95 9.36
N ALA A 110 7.83 -8.65 9.16
CA ALA A 110 6.96 -8.07 10.18
C ALA A 110 6.77 -9.00 11.37
N ALA A 111 6.53 -10.29 11.13
CA ALA A 111 6.45 -11.29 12.19
C ALA A 111 7.78 -11.43 12.96
N GLN A 112 8.92 -11.35 12.27
CA GLN A 112 10.23 -11.33 12.92
C GLN A 112 10.40 -10.09 13.81
N VAL A 113 10.03 -8.91 13.32
CA VAL A 113 10.10 -7.65 14.09
C VAL A 113 9.15 -7.68 15.29
N ALA A 114 7.91 -8.14 15.13
CA ALA A 114 6.94 -8.27 16.22
C ALA A 114 7.46 -9.19 17.34
N ARG A 115 8.03 -10.36 16.99
CA ARG A 115 8.67 -11.26 17.96
C ARG A 115 9.84 -10.61 18.70
N GLN A 116 10.64 -9.79 18.02
CA GLN A 116 11.72 -9.04 18.65
C GLN A 116 11.21 -7.98 19.64
N HIS A 117 9.98 -7.49 19.47
CA HIS A 117 9.31 -6.55 20.38
C HIS A 117 8.57 -7.25 21.53
N GLY A 118 8.62 -8.59 21.60
CA GLY A 118 7.99 -9.38 22.65
C GLY A 118 6.60 -9.91 22.33
N ASP A 119 6.11 -9.70 21.10
CA ASP A 119 4.82 -10.26 20.67
C ASP A 119 4.94 -11.77 20.41
N ASN A 120 3.98 -12.53 20.95
CA ASN A 120 3.88 -13.98 20.70
C ASN A 120 3.19 -14.23 19.37
N VAL A 121 3.91 -14.06 18.26
CA VAL A 121 3.44 -14.37 16.91
C VAL A 121 3.84 -15.80 16.53
N PRO A 122 2.87 -16.74 16.40
CA PRO A 122 3.15 -18.11 15.99
C PRO A 122 3.81 -18.15 14.61
N GLU A 123 4.78 -19.03 14.42
CA GLU A 123 5.35 -19.28 13.11
C GLU A 123 4.53 -20.37 12.40
N PRO A 124 3.81 -20.04 11.30
CA PRO A 124 3.06 -21.06 10.57
C PRO A 124 4.02 -22.05 9.90
N PRO A 125 3.61 -23.31 9.69
CA PRO A 125 4.41 -24.28 8.95
C PRO A 125 4.76 -23.78 7.55
N SER A 126 5.98 -24.05 7.07
CA SER A 126 6.49 -23.50 5.81
C SER A 126 5.73 -23.93 4.55
N TYR A 127 4.97 -25.02 4.62
CA TYR A 127 4.13 -25.54 3.55
C TYR A 127 2.70 -24.99 3.57
N LYS A 128 2.32 -24.19 4.59
CA LYS A 128 1.00 -23.57 4.69
C LYS A 128 0.97 -22.25 3.94
N ALA A 129 -0.13 -22.02 3.21
CA ALA A 129 -0.34 -20.75 2.53
C ALA A 129 -0.54 -19.63 3.54
N SER A 130 0.10 -18.49 3.31
CA SER A 130 -0.06 -17.29 4.12
C SER A 130 -0.30 -16.08 3.22
N LYS A 131 -1.34 -15.30 3.54
CA LYS A 131 -1.71 -14.06 2.85
C LYS A 131 -2.04 -13.00 3.90
N SER A 132 -1.88 -11.74 3.51
CA SER A 132 -2.28 -10.61 4.33
C SER A 132 -3.36 -9.81 3.63
N SER A 133 -4.30 -9.25 4.41
CA SER A 133 -5.25 -8.27 3.88
C SER A 133 -4.53 -6.96 3.52
N PRO A 134 -5.13 -6.09 2.70
CA PRO A 134 -4.56 -4.77 2.41
C PRO A 134 -4.27 -3.94 3.67
N GLU A 135 -5.13 -4.05 4.68
CA GLU A 135 -4.98 -3.38 5.97
C GLU A 135 -3.79 -3.95 6.74
N GLU A 136 -3.68 -5.28 6.81
CA GLU A 136 -2.54 -5.95 7.45
C GLU A 136 -1.22 -5.61 6.75
N ILE A 137 -1.19 -5.52 5.42
CA ILE A 137 0.00 -5.10 4.66
C ILE A 137 0.40 -3.68 5.08
N GLN A 138 -0.55 -2.76 5.18
CA GLN A 138 -0.27 -1.38 5.58
C GLN A 138 0.23 -1.30 7.04
N GLU A 139 -0.34 -2.07 7.96
CA GLU A 139 0.15 -2.18 9.35
C GLU A 139 1.57 -2.76 9.41
N GLN A 140 1.87 -3.78 8.60
CA GLN A 140 3.21 -4.36 8.50
C GLN A 140 4.22 -3.34 7.98
N ILE A 141 3.88 -2.56 6.94
CA ILE A 141 4.75 -1.48 6.44
C ILE A 141 5.02 -0.45 7.54
N GLU A 142 3.99 -0.01 8.25
CA GLU A 142 4.11 0.96 9.35
C GLU A 142 4.99 0.43 10.49
N LEU A 143 4.82 -0.84 10.85
CA LEU A 143 5.66 -1.53 11.84
C LEU A 143 7.13 -1.51 11.40
N LEU A 144 7.44 -1.90 10.16
CA LEU A 144 8.80 -1.91 9.62
C LEU A 144 9.40 -0.51 9.50
N GLN A 145 8.58 0.50 9.19
CA GLN A 145 9.04 1.89 9.15
C GLN A 145 9.31 2.44 10.55
N SER A 146 8.58 1.98 11.57
CA SER A 146 8.74 2.44 12.96
C SER A 146 10.06 2.00 13.59
N VAL A 147 10.68 0.92 13.10
CA VAL A 147 11.93 0.38 13.62
C VAL A 147 13.15 0.86 12.85
N ALA A 148 14.31 0.89 13.49
CA ALA A 148 15.57 1.26 12.86
C ALA A 148 15.80 0.41 11.60
N TRP A 149 16.10 1.07 10.47
CA TRP A 149 16.31 0.37 9.21
C TRP A 149 17.46 -0.63 9.33
N SER A 150 17.20 -1.82 8.81
CA SER A 150 18.13 -2.92 8.69
C SER A 150 18.02 -3.45 7.27
N ARG A 151 19.15 -3.84 6.66
CA ARG A 151 19.17 -4.45 5.33
C ARG A 151 18.09 -5.54 5.20
N TRP A 152 17.42 -5.53 4.05
CA TRP A 152 16.35 -6.45 3.73
C TRP A 152 16.57 -6.94 2.31
N ALA A 153 17.18 -8.13 2.21
CA ALA A 153 17.74 -8.65 0.96
C ALA A 153 16.79 -8.57 -0.25
N PRO A 154 15.50 -8.96 -0.17
CA PRO A 154 14.57 -8.83 -1.30
C PRO A 154 14.43 -7.41 -1.85
N VAL A 155 14.41 -6.40 -0.98
CA VAL A 155 14.30 -4.99 -1.40
C VAL A 155 15.65 -4.44 -1.85
N ASP A 156 16.72 -4.78 -1.14
CA ASP A 156 18.07 -4.35 -1.49
C ASP A 156 18.45 -4.88 -2.89
N GLU A 157 18.19 -6.16 -3.18
CA GLU A 157 18.43 -6.80 -4.49
C GLU A 157 17.55 -6.18 -5.59
N LEU A 158 16.24 -5.97 -5.34
CA LEU A 158 15.37 -5.33 -6.32
C LEU A 158 15.83 -3.92 -6.69
N VAL A 159 16.35 -3.16 -5.72
CA VAL A 159 16.92 -1.82 -5.96
C VAL A 159 18.24 -1.91 -6.72
N GLU A 160 19.11 -2.87 -6.39
CA GLU A 160 20.38 -3.10 -7.09
C GLU A 160 20.18 -3.51 -8.56
N LEU A 161 19.13 -4.27 -8.86
CA LEU A 161 18.73 -4.63 -10.22
C LEU A 161 18.11 -3.44 -10.99
N GLY A 162 17.81 -2.31 -10.35
CA GLY A 162 17.05 -1.23 -10.97
C GLY A 162 15.54 -1.54 -11.12
N GLY A 163 15.04 -2.56 -10.41
CA GLY A 163 13.65 -3.01 -10.48
C GLY A 163 12.63 -1.97 -10.04
N VAL A 164 12.96 -1.11 -9.06
CA VAL A 164 12.07 -0.02 -8.65
C VAL A 164 11.90 1.00 -9.78
N SER A 165 13.00 1.40 -10.43
CA SER A 165 12.96 2.32 -11.57
C SER A 165 12.20 1.72 -12.75
N LEU A 166 12.44 0.44 -13.06
CA LEU A 166 11.72 -0.27 -14.12
C LEU A 166 10.20 -0.32 -13.86
N LEU A 167 9.79 -0.55 -12.61
CA LEU A 167 8.36 -0.55 -12.26
C LEU A 167 7.74 0.85 -12.37
N LEU A 168 8.48 1.91 -12.06
CA LEU A 168 8.01 3.29 -12.29
C LEU A 168 7.90 3.60 -13.79
N GLN A 169 8.84 3.14 -14.63
CA GLN A 169 8.74 3.22 -16.09
C GLN A 169 7.49 2.50 -16.60
N VAL A 170 7.23 1.28 -16.11
CA VAL A 170 6.00 0.53 -16.44
C VAL A 170 4.73 1.32 -16.07
N VAL A 171 4.71 2.00 -14.92
CA VAL A 171 3.58 2.86 -14.53
C VAL A 171 3.44 4.04 -15.50
N GLY A 172 4.53 4.69 -15.88
CA GLY A 172 4.49 5.80 -16.84
C GLY A 172 4.02 5.37 -18.23
N TYR A 173 4.62 4.33 -18.81
CA TYR A 173 4.25 3.82 -20.14
C TYR A 173 2.82 3.25 -20.20
N ALA A 174 2.26 2.82 -19.07
CA ALA A 174 0.89 2.34 -19.02
C ALA A 174 -0.14 3.42 -19.40
N TYR A 175 0.21 4.71 -19.41
CA TYR A 175 -0.61 5.79 -19.95
C TYR A 175 -1.07 5.50 -21.39
N GLU A 176 -0.14 5.07 -22.25
CA GLU A 176 -0.39 4.81 -23.66
C GLU A 176 -0.89 3.38 -23.94
N TRP A 177 -0.72 2.48 -22.98
CA TRP A 177 -1.12 1.09 -23.17
C TRP A 177 -2.64 0.94 -23.18
N ASN A 178 -3.13 0.06 -24.05
CA ASN A 178 -4.54 -0.33 -24.09
C ASN A 178 -4.65 -1.86 -24.15
N PHE A 179 -4.91 -2.49 -23.01
CA PHE A 179 -5.11 -3.95 -22.93
C PHE A 179 -5.86 -4.35 -21.66
N ASN A 180 -6.46 -5.55 -21.68
CA ASN A 180 -7.11 -6.11 -20.50
C ASN A 180 -6.06 -6.49 -19.43
N GLY A 181 -6.16 -5.87 -18.25
CA GLY A 181 -5.21 -6.04 -17.15
C GLY A 181 -4.23 -4.87 -16.96
N ARG A 182 -4.39 -3.78 -17.72
CA ARG A 182 -3.63 -2.53 -17.53
C ARG A 182 -3.71 -2.01 -16.09
N SER A 183 -4.91 -1.90 -15.55
CA SER A 183 -5.14 -1.43 -14.16
C SER A 183 -4.49 -2.34 -13.12
N GLU A 184 -4.57 -3.67 -13.29
CA GLU A 184 -3.90 -4.63 -12.41
C GLU A 184 -2.37 -4.53 -12.48
N THR A 185 -1.83 -4.25 -13.67
CA THR A 185 -0.38 -4.06 -13.89
C THR A 185 0.12 -2.86 -13.13
N VAL A 186 -0.50 -1.69 -13.35
CA VAL A 186 -0.14 -0.43 -12.68
C VAL A 186 -0.32 -0.55 -11.17
N ARG A 187 -1.45 -1.08 -10.71
CA ARG A 187 -1.69 -1.34 -9.29
C ARG A 187 -0.61 -2.23 -8.69
N SER A 188 -0.27 -3.35 -9.33
CA SER A 188 0.70 -4.31 -8.78
C SER A 188 2.11 -3.70 -8.73
N ALA A 189 2.49 -2.91 -9.73
CA ALA A 189 3.74 -2.16 -9.71
C ALA A 189 3.78 -1.15 -8.55
N LEU A 190 2.71 -0.39 -8.33
CA LEU A 190 2.60 0.56 -7.21
C LEU A 190 2.56 -0.13 -5.84
N ASP A 191 1.89 -1.28 -5.71
CA ASP A 191 1.88 -2.09 -4.48
C ASP A 191 3.31 -2.58 -4.15
N VAL A 192 4.09 -3.00 -5.15
CA VAL A 192 5.54 -3.32 -4.98
C VAL A 192 6.31 -2.10 -4.47
N VAL A 193 6.18 -0.96 -5.14
CA VAL A 193 6.87 0.29 -4.74
C VAL A 193 6.46 0.68 -3.32
N SER A 194 5.20 0.53 -2.96
CA SER A 194 4.64 0.83 -1.63
C SER A 194 5.30 -0.02 -0.54
N VAL A 195 5.46 -1.33 -0.76
CA VAL A 195 6.19 -2.22 0.16
C VAL A 195 7.65 -1.80 0.24
N CYS A 196 8.30 -1.49 -0.88
CA CYS A 196 9.69 -1.06 -0.93
C CYS A 196 9.96 0.27 -0.20
N CYS A 197 8.95 1.14 -0.02
CA CYS A 197 9.05 2.39 0.72
C CYS A 197 9.36 2.23 2.22
N VAL A 198 9.44 1.01 2.76
CA VAL A 198 10.05 0.76 4.08
C VAL A 198 11.53 1.17 4.09
N ALA A 199 12.20 1.04 2.95
CA ALA A 199 13.61 1.33 2.74
C ALA A 199 13.83 2.83 2.45
N PRO A 200 14.67 3.54 3.22
CA PRO A 200 14.95 4.96 2.99
C PRO A 200 15.55 5.25 1.61
N ARG A 201 16.35 4.32 1.07
CA ARG A 201 16.95 4.43 -0.27
C ARG A 201 15.89 4.50 -1.37
N VAL A 202 14.79 3.76 -1.22
CA VAL A 202 13.66 3.78 -2.17
C VAL A 202 12.90 5.10 -2.08
N GLN A 203 12.69 5.62 -0.87
CA GLN A 203 12.08 6.94 -0.68
C GLN A 203 12.89 8.05 -1.36
N LEU A 204 14.22 7.97 -1.30
CA LEU A 204 15.11 8.89 -2.01
C LEU A 204 15.05 8.70 -3.53
N LEU A 205 15.07 7.46 -4.02
CA LEU A 205 14.97 7.14 -5.45
C LEU A 205 13.71 7.75 -6.08
N LEU A 206 12.59 7.78 -5.37
CA LEU A 206 11.37 8.44 -5.86
C LEU A 206 11.56 9.96 -6.11
N THR A 207 12.50 10.60 -5.43
CA THR A 207 12.82 12.03 -5.65
C THR A 207 13.79 12.26 -6.81
N GLU A 208 14.38 11.19 -7.34
CA GLU A 208 15.32 11.23 -8.45
C GLU A 208 14.57 11.16 -9.78
N LYS A 209 15.27 11.58 -10.84
CA LYS A 209 14.77 11.50 -12.22
C LYS A 209 14.81 10.04 -12.68
N ILE A 210 13.70 9.59 -13.24
CA ILE A 210 13.59 8.29 -13.89
C ILE A 210 13.79 8.52 -15.38
N ASP A 211 14.64 7.67 -15.98
CA ASP A 211 14.86 7.66 -17.42
C ASP A 211 13.58 7.18 -18.10
N MET A 212 12.93 8.04 -18.85
CA MET A 212 11.72 7.74 -19.61
C MET A 212 12.06 7.88 -21.09
N ARG A 213 11.28 7.25 -21.97
CA ARG A 213 11.41 7.42 -23.43
C ARG A 213 11.26 8.88 -23.87
N ASP A 214 10.37 9.62 -23.22
CA ASP A 214 10.19 11.04 -23.49
C ASP A 214 11.41 11.85 -23.03
N GLU A 215 11.83 12.85 -23.83
CA GLU A 215 12.97 13.74 -23.52
C GLU A 215 12.83 14.47 -22.16
N ASP A 216 11.61 14.52 -21.60
CA ASP A 216 11.32 15.08 -20.29
C ASP A 216 11.58 14.07 -19.17
N LEU A 217 12.78 14.14 -18.60
CA LEU A 217 13.13 13.45 -17.35
C LEU A 217 12.12 13.81 -16.23
N THR A 218 11.26 12.87 -15.87
CA THR A 218 10.29 13.02 -14.78
C THR A 218 10.79 12.37 -13.49
N THR A 219 10.34 12.84 -12.33
CA THR A 219 10.69 12.20 -11.05
C THR A 219 9.77 11.03 -10.74
N GLY A 220 10.24 10.06 -9.95
CA GLY A 220 9.39 8.95 -9.49
C GLY A 220 8.13 9.43 -8.76
N VAL A 221 8.23 10.50 -7.96
CA VAL A 221 7.10 11.15 -7.29
C VAL A 221 6.09 11.72 -8.29
N ASN A 222 6.55 12.30 -9.40
CA ASN A 222 5.65 12.82 -10.44
C ASN A 222 4.82 11.70 -11.07
N ILE A 223 5.46 10.59 -11.45
CA ILE A 223 4.77 9.41 -11.99
C ILE A 223 3.70 8.90 -11.02
N VAL A 224 4.05 8.79 -9.72
CA VAL A 224 3.11 8.36 -8.67
C VAL A 224 1.97 9.35 -8.50
N LEU A 225 2.22 10.66 -8.59
CA LEU A 225 1.18 11.70 -8.51
C LEU A 225 0.22 11.62 -9.70
N ASN A 226 0.72 11.43 -10.93
CA ASN A 226 -0.13 11.26 -12.11
C ASN A 226 -0.99 9.99 -12.00
N ALA A 227 -0.45 8.91 -11.44
CA ALA A 227 -1.23 7.70 -11.15
C ALA A 227 -2.28 7.92 -10.04
N ALA A 228 -2.00 8.77 -9.06
CA ALA A 228 -2.96 9.13 -8.01
C ALA A 228 -4.08 10.04 -8.55
N ASP A 229 -3.76 10.98 -9.43
CA ASP A 229 -4.75 11.88 -10.06
C ASP A 229 -5.70 11.12 -11.01
N GLY A 230 -5.24 9.97 -11.52
CA GLY A 230 -5.99 9.13 -12.45
C GLY A 230 -5.62 9.38 -13.91
N ASP A 231 -4.61 10.21 -14.18
CA ASP A 231 -4.11 10.51 -15.52
C ASP A 231 -3.56 9.26 -16.21
N ILE A 232 -2.88 8.39 -15.46
CA ILE A 232 -2.31 7.14 -15.98
C ILE A 232 -3.41 6.10 -16.25
N VAL A 233 -4.18 5.76 -15.21
CA VAL A 233 -5.34 4.87 -15.30
C VAL A 233 -6.41 5.40 -14.34
N PRO A 234 -7.60 5.81 -14.82
CA PRO A 234 -8.65 6.42 -13.99
C PRO A 234 -9.46 5.35 -13.23
N GLU A 235 -8.77 4.43 -12.57
CA GLU A 235 -9.37 3.35 -11.77
C GLU A 235 -9.10 3.59 -10.28
N PRO A 236 -10.11 3.53 -9.39
CA PRO A 236 -9.93 3.83 -7.97
C PRO A 236 -8.89 2.94 -7.28
N GLU A 237 -8.77 1.67 -7.68
CA GLU A 237 -7.76 0.75 -7.14
C GLU A 237 -6.33 1.19 -7.45
N VAL A 238 -6.10 1.81 -8.61
CA VAL A 238 -4.80 2.37 -9.01
C VAL A 238 -4.51 3.62 -8.19
N GLN A 239 -5.48 4.53 -8.11
CA GLN A 239 -5.34 5.78 -7.34
C GLN A 239 -5.07 5.49 -5.85
N LYS A 240 -5.75 4.49 -5.26
CA LYS A 240 -5.48 4.04 -3.88
C LYS A 240 -4.07 3.49 -3.71
N ALA A 241 -3.58 2.67 -4.65
CA ALA A 241 -2.23 2.14 -4.60
C ALA A 241 -1.17 3.26 -4.70
N ALA A 242 -1.37 4.22 -5.60
CA ALA A 242 -0.50 5.40 -5.72
C ALA A 242 -0.50 6.26 -4.44
N LEU A 243 -1.68 6.52 -3.87
CA LEU A 243 -1.79 7.24 -2.60
C LEU A 243 -1.09 6.50 -1.45
N ASN A 244 -1.12 5.17 -1.40
CA ASN A 244 -0.38 4.40 -0.39
C ASN A 244 1.14 4.60 -0.54
N VAL A 245 1.67 4.62 -1.77
CA VAL A 245 3.09 4.96 -2.02
C VAL A 245 3.42 6.34 -1.45
N LEU A 246 2.59 7.35 -1.75
CA LEU A 246 2.78 8.70 -1.24
C LEU A 246 2.72 8.76 0.28
N VAL A 247 1.69 8.15 0.89
CA VAL A 247 1.53 8.04 2.35
C VAL A 247 2.78 7.43 2.98
N ASN A 248 3.25 6.31 2.47
CA ASN A 248 4.42 5.61 3.01
C ASN A 248 5.72 6.43 2.90
N CYS A 249 5.78 7.40 1.99
CA CYS A 249 6.91 8.32 1.86
C CYS A 249 6.75 9.56 2.76
N VAL A 250 5.63 10.28 2.68
CA VAL A 250 5.44 11.58 3.36
C VAL A 250 5.13 11.42 4.85
N CYS A 251 4.54 10.30 5.25
CA CYS A 251 4.25 9.97 6.63
C CYS A 251 5.35 9.14 7.30
N ALA A 252 6.46 8.86 6.61
CA ALA A 252 7.57 8.12 7.19
C ALA A 252 8.03 8.75 8.53
N PRO A 253 8.32 7.95 9.56
CA PRO A 253 8.75 8.48 10.84
C PRO A 253 10.10 9.19 10.70
N VAL A 254 10.19 10.44 11.18
CA VAL A 254 11.46 11.17 11.29
C VAL A 254 12.38 10.49 12.32
N HIS A 255 11.77 9.87 13.33
CA HIS A 255 12.47 9.16 14.40
C HIS A 255 12.05 7.69 14.39
N ARG A 256 12.98 6.79 14.03
CA ARG A 256 12.76 5.34 14.08
C ARG A 256 13.21 4.77 15.43
N ALA A 257 12.36 3.98 16.08
CA ALA A 257 12.62 3.30 17.35
C ALA A 257 13.68 2.20 17.19
N GLY A 258 14.57 2.06 18.18
CA GLY A 258 15.72 1.14 18.10
C GLY A 258 17.09 1.82 18.18
N SER A 259 17.15 3.16 18.24
CA SER A 259 18.36 3.88 18.67
C SER A 259 18.58 3.85 20.20
N SER A 260 17.63 3.28 20.97
CA SER A 260 17.44 3.56 22.40
C SER A 260 17.41 2.35 23.35
N THR A 261 17.81 1.14 22.96
CA THR A 261 17.85 -0.01 23.89
C THR A 261 19.12 -0.85 23.80
N SER A 262 20.27 -0.22 24.04
CA SER A 262 21.35 -0.92 24.75
C SER A 262 21.84 -0.06 25.91
N ARG A 263 21.66 -0.62 27.11
CA ARG A 263 22.20 -0.07 28.35
C ARG A 263 23.73 -0.12 28.23
N PHE A 264 24.39 0.97 28.63
CA PHE A 264 25.84 1.11 28.79
C PHE A 264 26.72 0.87 27.54
N SER A 265 26.88 1.88 26.70
CA SER A 265 28.17 2.09 26.00
C SER A 265 28.49 3.57 25.89
N ILE A 266 29.66 3.95 26.41
CA ILE A 266 30.14 5.33 26.54
C ILE A 266 30.82 5.85 25.24
N THR A 267 30.78 5.10 24.13
CA THR A 267 31.62 5.36 22.95
C THR A 267 30.88 5.33 21.61
N GLY A 268 29.75 6.03 21.45
CA GLY A 268 28.95 5.96 20.21
C GLY A 268 28.11 7.18 19.80
N SER A 269 28.45 8.39 20.26
CA SER A 269 27.63 9.61 20.04
C SER A 269 27.58 10.09 18.59
N SER A 270 28.66 9.94 17.81
CA SER A 270 28.79 10.52 16.47
C SER A 270 27.97 9.78 15.41
N LYS A 271 28.05 8.43 15.34
CA LYS A 271 27.31 7.63 14.34
C LYS A 271 25.79 7.72 14.51
N LYS A 272 25.30 7.87 15.75
CA LYS A 272 23.87 8.03 16.06
C LYS A 272 23.32 9.35 15.53
N LYS A 273 24.05 10.46 15.71
CA LYS A 273 23.66 11.78 15.17
C LYS A 273 23.64 11.80 13.64
N THR A 274 24.59 11.15 12.98
CA THR A 274 24.67 11.10 11.51
C THR A 274 23.49 10.34 10.89
N ALA A 275 23.10 9.19 11.46
CA ALA A 275 21.97 8.42 10.95
C ALA A 275 20.63 9.16 11.11
N LEU A 276 20.38 9.77 12.27
CA LEU A 276 19.18 10.58 12.52
C LEU A 276 19.07 11.76 11.55
N LYS A 277 20.18 12.49 11.35
CA LYS A 277 20.25 13.58 10.38
C LYS A 277 19.94 13.10 8.95
N SER A 278 20.45 11.92 8.58
CA SER A 278 20.17 11.34 7.26
C SER A 278 18.69 11.03 7.01
N TYR A 279 17.92 10.56 8.00
CA TYR A 279 16.48 10.31 7.81
C TYR A 279 15.68 11.61 7.69
N GLU A 280 16.05 12.62 8.47
CA GLU A 280 15.44 13.94 8.40
C GLU A 280 15.71 14.60 7.04
N ASP A 281 16.94 14.49 6.52
CA ASP A 281 17.30 15.00 5.20
C ASP A 281 16.51 14.28 4.08
N ILE A 282 16.33 12.96 4.18
CA ILE A 282 15.56 12.18 3.20
C ILE A 282 14.10 12.63 3.19
N ILE A 283 13.45 12.72 4.35
CA ILE A 283 12.03 13.08 4.39
C ILE A 283 11.78 14.53 3.96
N GLN A 284 12.72 15.44 4.25
CA GLN A 284 12.66 16.81 3.73
C GLN A 284 12.73 16.83 2.21
N LYS A 285 13.64 16.05 1.60
CA LYS A 285 13.70 15.90 0.13
C LYS A 285 12.42 15.35 -0.46
N VAL A 286 11.80 14.35 0.19
CA VAL A 286 10.52 13.78 -0.25
C VAL A 286 9.43 14.85 -0.22
N TRP A 287 9.28 15.59 0.88
CA TRP A 287 8.28 16.66 0.97
C TRP A 287 8.49 17.75 -0.07
N GLU A 288 9.75 18.13 -0.31
CA GLU A 288 10.09 19.09 -1.35
C GLU A 288 9.73 18.58 -2.73
N SER A 289 10.09 17.34 -3.06
CA SER A 289 9.78 16.71 -4.35
C SER A 289 8.28 16.62 -4.61
N VAL A 290 7.47 16.27 -3.59
CA VAL A 290 6.01 16.26 -3.75
C VAL A 290 5.46 17.67 -3.97
N ARG A 291 6.03 18.68 -3.29
CA ARG A 291 5.63 20.08 -3.44
C ARG A 291 5.95 20.61 -4.84
N THR A 292 7.15 20.37 -5.36
CA THR A 292 7.57 20.86 -6.69
C THR A 292 6.82 20.20 -7.84
N ASN A 293 6.29 19.00 -7.63
CA ASN A 293 5.48 18.27 -8.62
C ASN A 293 3.97 18.50 -8.44
N ASN A 294 3.56 19.68 -7.97
CA ASN A 294 2.15 20.05 -7.78
C ASN A 294 1.33 19.13 -6.86
N GLY A 295 1.98 18.30 -6.04
CA GLY A 295 1.30 17.27 -5.27
C GLY A 295 0.30 17.78 -4.25
N ILE A 296 0.48 19.01 -3.75
CA ILE A 296 -0.52 19.66 -2.87
C ILE A 296 -1.85 19.83 -3.62
N MET A 297 -1.82 20.26 -4.88
CA MET A 297 -3.04 20.47 -5.68
C MET A 297 -3.75 19.14 -5.99
N VAL A 298 -2.99 18.12 -6.41
CA VAL A 298 -3.52 16.77 -6.69
C VAL A 298 -4.20 16.19 -5.44
N LEU A 299 -3.53 16.25 -4.28
CA LEU A 299 -4.11 15.72 -3.04
C LEU A 299 -5.36 16.48 -2.58
N LEU A 300 -5.42 17.80 -2.80
CA LEU A 300 -6.62 18.59 -2.51
C LEU A 300 -7.78 18.24 -3.45
N ALA A 301 -7.49 18.01 -4.74
CA ALA A 301 -8.50 17.55 -5.68
C ALA A 301 -9.07 16.19 -5.26
N LEU A 302 -8.21 15.24 -4.88
CA LEU A 302 -8.60 13.93 -4.40
C LEU A 302 -9.41 13.97 -3.08
N MET A 303 -9.14 14.93 -2.19
CA MET A 303 -9.97 15.18 -1.00
C MET A 303 -11.40 15.65 -1.33
N MET A 304 -11.65 16.16 -2.53
CA MET A 304 -12.96 16.65 -2.96
C MET A 304 -13.74 15.64 -3.81
N VAL A 305 -13.15 14.49 -4.14
CA VAL A 305 -13.75 13.45 -4.99
C VAL A 305 -15.10 12.99 -4.41
N LYS A 306 -16.09 12.82 -5.28
CA LYS A 306 -17.43 12.29 -4.94
C LYS A 306 -17.80 11.03 -5.73
N SER A 307 -17.00 10.67 -6.74
CA SER A 307 -17.27 9.55 -7.65
C SER A 307 -15.97 8.77 -7.90
N PRO A 308 -16.02 7.42 -7.95
CA PRO A 308 -17.19 6.59 -7.67
C PRO A 308 -17.53 6.60 -6.18
N ILE A 309 -18.83 6.60 -5.86
CA ILE A 309 -19.36 6.76 -4.49
C ILE A 309 -18.86 5.67 -3.52
N THR A 310 -18.50 4.50 -4.05
CA THR A 310 -18.00 3.34 -3.29
C THR A 310 -16.60 3.55 -2.71
N ASP A 311 -15.78 4.35 -3.40
CA ASP A 311 -14.35 4.52 -3.09
C ASP A 311 -14.00 5.95 -2.68
N ALA A 312 -14.91 6.89 -2.90
CA ALA A 312 -14.66 8.31 -2.65
C ALA A 312 -14.20 8.59 -1.21
N ASP A 313 -14.84 8.02 -0.18
CA ASP A 313 -14.39 8.23 1.21
C ASP A 313 -12.99 7.63 1.49
N ARG A 314 -12.64 6.51 0.83
CA ARG A 314 -11.30 5.91 0.95
C ARG A 314 -10.24 6.78 0.29
N LEU A 315 -10.50 7.29 -0.92
CA LEU A 315 -9.60 8.20 -1.64
C LEU A 315 -9.39 9.49 -0.84
N ARG A 316 -10.48 10.07 -0.31
CA ARG A 316 -10.41 11.24 0.57
C ARG A 316 -9.56 10.96 1.80
N GLY A 317 -9.74 9.82 2.45
CA GLY A 317 -8.98 9.42 3.63
C GLY A 317 -7.49 9.32 3.36
N LEU A 318 -7.09 8.64 2.29
CA LEU A 318 -5.69 8.48 1.91
C LEU A 318 -5.05 9.81 1.47
N ALA A 319 -5.75 10.62 0.68
CA ALA A 319 -5.27 11.94 0.27
C ALA A 319 -5.09 12.88 1.47
N CYS A 320 -6.04 12.85 2.41
CA CYS A 320 -5.96 13.60 3.65
C CYS A 320 -4.79 13.13 4.53
N ARG A 321 -4.56 11.82 4.62
CA ARG A 321 -3.41 11.25 5.33
C ARG A 321 -2.07 11.73 4.72
N ALA A 322 -1.96 11.71 3.40
CA ALA A 322 -0.77 12.20 2.71
C ALA A 322 -0.54 13.71 2.96
N LEU A 323 -1.59 14.52 2.89
CA LEU A 323 -1.52 15.95 3.25
C LEU A 323 -1.13 16.19 4.71
N ALA A 324 -1.65 15.39 5.65
CA ALA A 324 -1.24 15.45 7.05
C ALA A 324 0.27 15.17 7.20
N GLY A 325 0.81 14.20 6.46
CA GLY A 325 2.24 13.93 6.37
C GLY A 325 3.03 15.11 5.81
N LEU A 326 2.60 15.70 4.71
CA LEU A 326 3.23 16.89 4.11
C LEU A 326 3.18 18.12 5.03
N ALA A 327 2.09 18.31 5.78
CA ALA A 327 1.92 19.43 6.72
C ALA A 327 2.90 19.40 7.91
N ARG A 328 3.74 18.35 8.03
CA ARG A 328 4.91 18.36 8.93
C ARG A 328 5.97 19.36 8.45
N CYS A 329 6.07 19.59 7.15
CA CYS A 329 6.89 20.65 6.58
C CYS A 329 6.29 22.03 6.92
N PRO A 330 7.04 22.95 7.56
CA PRO A 330 6.55 24.30 7.88
C PRO A 330 6.03 25.07 6.67
N THR A 331 6.73 25.00 5.53
CA THR A 331 6.34 25.69 4.29
C THR A 331 5.02 25.17 3.76
N VAL A 332 4.84 23.84 3.70
CA VAL A 332 3.60 23.23 3.21
C VAL A 332 2.43 23.55 4.14
N ARG A 333 2.65 23.49 5.45
CA ARG A 333 1.65 23.88 6.45
C ARG A 333 1.18 25.33 6.28
N GLN A 334 2.09 26.26 6.00
CA GLN A 334 1.76 27.67 5.74
C GLN A 334 0.98 27.85 4.43
N ILE A 335 1.26 27.04 3.41
CA ILE A 335 0.49 27.03 2.15
C ILE A 335 -0.94 26.55 2.46
N ILE A 336 -1.06 25.38 3.10
CA ILE A 336 -2.35 24.76 3.42
C ILE A 336 -3.21 25.65 4.32
N SER A 337 -2.62 26.33 5.31
CA SER A 337 -3.35 27.21 6.24
C SER A 337 -4.03 28.41 5.58
N LYS A 338 -3.61 28.77 4.36
CA LYS A 338 -4.18 29.88 3.59
C LYS A 338 -5.26 29.45 2.60
N LEU A 339 -5.44 28.14 2.40
CA LEU A 339 -6.37 27.64 1.39
C LEU A 339 -7.83 27.75 1.85
N PRO A 340 -8.78 28.07 0.94
CA PRO A 340 -10.20 28.19 1.26
C PRO A 340 -10.78 26.97 1.98
N LEU A 341 -10.31 25.77 1.62
CA LEU A 341 -10.76 24.51 2.23
C LEU A 341 -10.65 24.51 3.76
N PHE A 342 -9.63 25.17 4.31
CA PHE A 342 -9.35 25.25 5.74
C PHE A 342 -9.82 26.55 6.39
N THR A 343 -9.85 27.66 5.65
CA THR A 343 -10.29 28.96 6.19
C THR A 343 -11.81 29.13 6.19
N THR A 344 -12.54 28.41 5.34
CA THR A 344 -14.00 28.52 5.19
C THR A 344 -14.78 27.34 5.79
N SER A 345 -14.14 26.54 6.66
CA SER A 345 -14.73 25.36 7.29
C SER A 345 -15.29 24.30 6.32
N GLN A 346 -14.92 24.33 5.03
CA GLN A 346 -15.39 23.35 4.03
C GLN A 346 -14.98 21.92 4.38
N ILE A 347 -13.79 21.73 4.96
CA ILE A 347 -13.35 20.42 5.45
C ILE A 347 -14.28 19.87 6.55
N GLN A 348 -14.82 20.72 7.42
CA GLN A 348 -15.80 20.31 8.44
C GLN A 348 -17.12 19.85 7.80
N VAL A 349 -17.52 20.47 6.69
CA VAL A 349 -18.68 20.04 5.89
C VAL A 349 -18.45 18.66 5.29
N LEU A 350 -17.25 18.39 4.75
CA LEU A 350 -16.91 17.07 4.20
C LEU A 350 -16.89 15.97 5.26
N MET A 351 -16.57 16.31 6.52
CA MET A 351 -16.51 15.37 7.63
C MET A 351 -17.87 15.08 8.27
N ARG A 352 -18.94 15.76 7.87
CA ARG A 352 -20.23 15.66 8.55
C ARG A 352 -20.89 14.29 8.34
N ASP A 353 -21.02 13.89 7.09
CA ASP A 353 -21.76 12.69 6.70
C ASP A 353 -20.94 11.85 5.70
N PRO A 354 -20.99 10.51 5.81
CA PRO A 354 -20.37 9.62 4.82
C PRO A 354 -21.02 9.77 3.45
N ILE A 355 -20.23 9.59 2.39
CA ILE A 355 -20.73 9.62 1.02
C ILE A 355 -21.63 8.41 0.76
N LEU A 356 -21.22 7.25 1.27
CA LEU A 356 -21.96 6.00 1.18
C LEU A 356 -22.05 5.34 2.57
N GLN A 357 -23.28 5.18 3.07
CA GLN A 357 -23.52 4.69 4.43
C GLN A 357 -22.93 3.29 4.69
N GLU A 358 -22.91 2.42 3.67
CA GLU A 358 -22.32 1.08 3.76
C GLU A 358 -20.80 1.10 3.96
N LYS A 359 -20.14 2.18 3.51
CA LYS A 359 -18.69 2.39 3.62
C LYS A 359 -18.31 3.33 4.77
N ARG A 360 -19.15 3.42 5.80
CA ARG A 360 -18.94 4.29 6.96
C ARG A 360 -17.57 4.12 7.64
N GLN A 361 -16.99 2.91 7.64
CA GLN A 361 -15.65 2.69 8.20
C GLN A 361 -14.58 3.52 7.49
N GLU A 362 -14.66 3.66 6.15
CA GLU A 362 -13.73 4.49 5.39
C GLU A 362 -13.91 5.98 5.71
N HIS A 363 -15.16 6.41 5.88
CA HIS A 363 -15.44 7.77 6.29
C HIS A 363 -14.89 8.10 7.69
N VAL A 364 -14.97 7.16 8.64
CA VAL A 364 -14.36 7.32 9.98
C VAL A 364 -12.83 7.47 9.86
N MET A 365 -12.20 6.72 8.97
CA MET A 365 -10.76 6.88 8.70
C MET A 365 -10.45 8.24 8.07
N PHE A 366 -11.27 8.72 7.13
CA PHE A 366 -11.16 10.08 6.61
C PHE A 366 -11.27 11.14 7.71
N GLN A 367 -12.29 11.05 8.58
CA GLN A 367 -12.46 11.96 9.71
C GLN A 367 -11.22 11.99 10.62
N LYS A 368 -10.65 10.81 10.94
CA LYS A 368 -9.43 10.70 11.75
C LYS A 368 -8.27 11.49 11.14
N TYR A 369 -7.99 11.30 9.85
CA TYR A 369 -6.89 12.01 9.18
C TYR A 369 -7.17 13.49 8.95
N ALA A 370 -8.44 13.88 8.74
CA ALA A 370 -8.85 15.26 8.62
C ALA A 370 -8.64 16.04 9.91
N LEU A 371 -8.94 15.44 11.06
CA LEU A 371 -8.64 16.02 12.37
C LEU A 371 -7.13 16.18 12.58
N GLU A 372 -6.34 15.15 12.28
CA GLU A 372 -4.87 15.22 12.38
C GLU A 372 -4.29 16.36 11.52
N LEU A 373 -4.82 16.54 10.31
CA LEU A 373 -4.44 17.64 9.42
C LEU A 373 -4.84 19.00 10.00
N LEU A 374 -6.07 19.14 10.52
CA LEU A 374 -6.57 20.37 11.12
C LEU A 374 -5.74 20.82 12.34
N GLU A 375 -5.41 19.89 13.23
CA GLU A 375 -4.54 20.17 14.39
C GLU A 375 -3.17 20.70 13.96
N ARG A 376 -2.61 20.12 12.88
CA ARG A 376 -1.31 20.53 12.36
C ARG A 376 -1.34 21.91 11.73
N VAL A 377 -2.41 22.23 11.00
CA VAL A 377 -2.55 23.48 10.23
C VAL A 377 -2.95 24.66 11.13
N SER A 378 -3.86 24.45 12.08
CA SER A 378 -4.35 25.50 13.00
C SER A 378 -3.35 25.83 14.12
N GLY A 379 -2.40 24.93 14.39
CA GLY A 379 -1.54 24.99 15.57
C GLY A 379 -2.33 24.71 16.86
N LYS A 380 -1.65 24.66 18.02
CA LYS A 380 -2.29 24.51 19.34
C LYS A 380 -3.05 25.78 19.79
N SER A 381 -3.87 26.36 18.92
CA SER A 381 -4.76 27.46 19.27
C SER A 381 -5.94 26.92 20.07
N LYS A 382 -6.05 27.33 21.34
CA LYS A 382 -7.08 26.93 22.31
C LYS A 382 -8.53 27.29 21.90
N HIS A 383 -8.76 27.95 20.75
CA HIS A 383 -10.06 28.49 20.38
C HIS A 383 -11.00 27.54 19.60
N MET A 384 -10.58 26.31 19.31
CA MET A 384 -11.44 25.27 18.70
C MET A 384 -11.75 24.08 19.64
N GLY A 385 -11.25 24.11 20.88
CA GLY A 385 -11.19 22.93 21.76
C GLY A 385 -12.53 22.25 22.06
N ALA A 386 -13.63 23.00 22.24
CA ALA A 386 -14.89 22.41 22.69
C ALA A 386 -15.63 21.63 21.59
N GLU A 387 -15.81 22.20 20.39
CA GLU A 387 -16.45 21.49 19.27
C GLU A 387 -15.56 20.36 18.73
N PHE A 388 -14.24 20.58 18.76
CA PHE A 388 -13.23 19.61 18.31
C PHE A 388 -13.12 18.39 19.23
N GLU A 389 -13.11 18.59 20.56
CA GLU A 389 -13.15 17.48 21.54
C GLU A 389 -14.49 16.71 21.46
N THR A 390 -15.60 17.41 21.24
CA THR A 390 -16.91 16.79 21.06
C THR A 390 -16.96 15.94 19.78
N SER A 391 -16.37 16.44 18.68
CA SER A 391 -16.23 15.70 17.43
C SER A 391 -15.33 14.47 17.59
N LEU A 392 -14.18 14.60 18.26
CA LEU A 392 -13.28 13.49 18.59
C LEU A 392 -13.97 12.42 19.46
N ALA A 393 -14.73 12.83 20.47
CA ALA A 393 -15.48 11.92 21.33
C ALA A 393 -16.61 11.22 20.56
N ASN A 394 -17.29 11.93 19.65
CA ASN A 394 -18.31 11.37 18.79
C ASN A 394 -17.73 10.41 17.74
N ILE A 395 -16.54 10.71 17.19
CA ILE A 395 -15.81 9.84 16.27
C ILE A 395 -15.30 8.60 17.01
N HIS A 396 -14.74 8.74 18.21
CA HIS A 396 -14.35 7.60 19.04
C HIS A 396 -15.57 6.73 19.38
N ARG A 397 -16.70 7.34 19.76
CA ARG A 397 -17.96 6.61 19.97
C ARG A 397 -18.43 5.91 18.69
N ALA A 398 -18.37 6.57 17.54
CA ALA A 398 -18.74 6.00 16.24
C ALA A 398 -17.81 4.85 15.82
N ASN A 399 -16.51 4.97 16.11
CA ASN A 399 -15.51 3.94 15.82
C ASN A 399 -15.70 2.71 16.73
N VAL A 400 -15.92 2.93 18.03
CA VAL A 400 -16.30 1.85 18.97
C VAL A 400 -17.57 1.15 18.48
N VAL A 401 -18.61 1.90 18.11
CA VAL A 401 -19.87 1.34 17.56
C VAL A 401 -19.63 0.56 16.26
N ALA A 402 -18.80 1.06 15.35
CA ALA A 402 -18.50 0.40 14.08
C ALA A 402 -17.66 -0.88 14.22
N GLN A 403 -16.82 -0.95 15.25
CA GLN A 403 -16.04 -2.14 15.60
C GLN A 403 -16.83 -3.13 16.46
N THR A 404 -17.95 -2.71 17.07
CA THR A 404 -18.78 -3.62 17.87
C THR A 404 -19.56 -4.54 16.92
N ARG A 405 -19.17 -5.82 16.84
CA ARG A 405 -20.01 -6.85 16.21
C ARG A 405 -21.19 -7.12 17.13
N ILE A 406 -22.38 -6.66 16.75
CA ILE A 406 -23.59 -6.95 17.50
C ILE A 406 -24.05 -8.36 17.17
N ASN A 407 -23.60 -9.34 17.97
CA ASN A 407 -24.13 -10.70 17.93
C ASN A 407 -25.36 -10.77 18.83
N TYR A 408 -26.53 -11.00 18.22
CA TYR A 408 -27.74 -11.32 18.97
C TYR A 408 -27.85 -12.83 19.13
N ASN A 409 -28.26 -13.27 20.32
CA ASN A 409 -28.68 -14.64 20.51
C ASN A 409 -30.01 -14.83 19.76
N GLU A 410 -30.01 -15.64 18.69
CA GLU A 410 -31.17 -15.82 17.78
C GLU A 410 -32.47 -16.13 18.54
N ARG A 411 -32.42 -16.98 19.57
CA ARG A 411 -33.58 -17.30 20.39
C ARG A 411 -34.16 -16.10 21.13
N GLN A 412 -33.30 -15.29 21.72
CA GLN A 412 -33.73 -14.11 22.47
C GLN A 412 -34.28 -13.03 21.54
N LEU A 413 -33.72 -12.91 20.33
CA LEU A 413 -34.23 -11.99 19.32
C LEU A 413 -35.62 -12.41 18.84
N LEU A 414 -35.82 -13.70 18.52
CA LEU A 414 -37.10 -14.22 18.09
C LEU A 414 -38.19 -14.08 19.17
N GLN A 415 -37.84 -14.33 20.44
CA GLN A 415 -38.74 -14.09 21.57
C GLN A 415 -39.11 -12.61 21.75
N LEU A 416 -38.15 -11.70 21.57
CA LEU A 416 -38.40 -10.26 21.65
C LEU A 416 -39.33 -9.78 20.53
N VAL A 417 -39.12 -10.28 19.30
CA VAL A 417 -39.99 -9.98 18.15
C VAL A 417 -41.39 -10.54 18.37
N ALA A 418 -41.51 -11.78 18.88
CA ALA A 418 -42.80 -12.38 19.21
C ALA A 418 -43.58 -11.56 20.26
N ALA A 419 -42.91 -11.10 21.32
CA ALA A 419 -43.52 -10.24 22.34
C ALA A 419 -43.99 -8.89 21.76
N HIS A 420 -43.22 -8.28 20.86
CA HIS A 420 -43.61 -7.05 20.19
C HIS A 420 -44.82 -7.22 19.27
N LEU A 421 -44.85 -8.32 18.50
CA LEU A 421 -45.97 -8.65 17.61
C LEU A 421 -47.25 -8.93 18.40
N SER A 422 -47.14 -9.63 19.53
CA SER A 422 -48.26 -9.87 20.44
C SER A 422 -48.83 -8.56 21.00
N ALA A 423 -47.95 -7.63 21.42
CA ALA A 423 -48.37 -6.32 21.92
C ALA A 423 -49.05 -5.43 20.86
N ARG A 424 -48.79 -5.66 19.56
CA ARG A 424 -49.45 -4.98 18.44
C ARG A 424 -50.67 -5.71 17.88
N GLY A 425 -51.11 -6.80 18.52
CA GLY A 425 -52.31 -7.56 18.14
C GLY A 425 -52.10 -8.56 17.00
N LEU A 426 -50.86 -8.81 16.58
CA LEU A 426 -50.50 -9.78 15.53
C LEU A 426 -50.19 -11.16 16.17
N ALA A 427 -51.20 -11.77 16.77
CA ALA A 427 -51.05 -12.95 17.62
C ALA A 427 -50.61 -14.23 16.86
N GLU A 428 -51.09 -14.46 15.63
CA GLU A 428 -50.73 -15.65 14.85
C GLU A 428 -49.26 -15.64 14.42
N SER A 429 -48.75 -14.49 13.99
CA SER A 429 -47.34 -14.32 13.64
C SER A 429 -46.42 -14.47 14.86
N ALA A 430 -46.83 -13.94 16.01
CA ALA A 430 -46.10 -14.10 17.27
C ALA A 430 -46.01 -15.58 17.70
N ALA A 431 -47.12 -16.33 17.59
CA ALA A 431 -47.16 -17.75 17.96
C ALA A 431 -46.36 -18.67 17.02
N THR A 432 -46.09 -18.22 15.79
CA THR A 432 -45.26 -18.95 14.83
C THR A 432 -43.77 -18.72 15.12
N LEU A 433 -43.38 -17.45 15.33
CA LEU A 433 -42.02 -17.09 15.75
C LEU A 433 -41.61 -17.72 17.08
N GLN A 434 -42.55 -17.86 18.02
CA GLN A 434 -42.29 -18.50 19.31
C GLN A 434 -42.11 -20.03 19.22
N ARG A 435 -42.56 -20.66 18.11
CA ARG A 435 -42.28 -22.08 17.81
C ARG A 435 -40.93 -22.29 17.11
N GLU A 436 -40.45 -21.28 16.40
CA GLU A 436 -39.18 -21.32 15.67
C GLU A 436 -37.96 -20.93 16.54
N ALA A 437 -38.17 -20.17 17.63
CA ALA A 437 -37.18 -19.89 18.66
C ALA A 437 -36.89 -21.12 19.55
#